data_AF-A0AAJ1JSM3-F1
#
_entry.id   AF-A0AAJ1JSM3-F1
#
_cell.length_a   1.000
_cell.length_b   1.000
_cell.length_c   1.000
_cell.angle_alpha   90.00
_cell.angle_beta   90.00
_cell.angle_gamma   90.00
#
_symmetry.space_group_name_H-M   'P 1'
#
loop_
_entity.id
_entity.type
_entity.pdbx_description
1 polymer ?
#
loop_
_entity_poly.entity_id
_entity_poly.type
_entity_poly.pdbx_seq_one_letter_code
_entity_poly.pdbx_strand_id
1 'polypeptide(L)'
;MPTKTNWLKALNMVNENELHQRRNLIILLANGVHEALAMDADKLDDRMNDLFIDKVGYRNFTSDEEEDSYVDGVEKMMLAEALQRLTRA
;
A
#
# COMPACT_ATOMS: atom_id res chain seq x y z
N MET A 1 -8.07 -21.40 22.26
CA MET A 1 -8.33 -20.37 21.22
C MET A 1 -7.18 -19.37 21.23
N PRO A 2 -6.62 -18.94 20.09
CA PRO A 2 -5.58 -17.93 20.08
C PRO A 2 -6.17 -16.60 20.54
N THR A 3 -5.48 -15.91 21.45
CA THR A 3 -5.89 -14.60 21.94
C THR A 3 -5.72 -13.53 20.85
N LYS A 4 -6.43 -12.41 20.96
CA LYS A 4 -6.33 -11.27 20.02
C LYS A 4 -4.87 -10.82 19.81
N THR A 5 -4.03 -10.95 20.83
CA THR A 5 -2.58 -10.71 20.79
C THR A 5 -1.83 -11.70 19.90
N ASN A 6 -2.22 -12.98 19.89
CA ASN A 6 -1.62 -14.00 19.01
C ASN A 6 -2.02 -13.81 17.55
N TRP A 7 -3.24 -13.32 17.29
CA TRP A 7 -3.67 -12.94 15.94
C TRP A 7 -2.91 -11.71 15.42
N LEU A 8 -2.71 -10.69 16.25
CA LEU A 8 -1.88 -9.52 15.93
C LEU A 8 -0.42 -9.92 15.70
N LYS A 9 0.11 -10.87 16.48
CA LYS A 9 1.47 -11.38 16.30
C LYS A 9 1.62 -12.20 15.02
N ALA A 10 0.62 -13.00 14.65
CA ALA A 10 0.60 -13.76 13.39
C ALA A 10 0.43 -12.85 12.16
N LEU A 11 -0.31 -11.74 12.29
CA LEU A 11 -0.37 -10.68 11.27
C LEU A 11 0.96 -9.91 11.17
N ASN A 12 1.67 -9.73 12.29
CA ASN A 12 3.03 -9.17 12.35
C ASN A 12 4.14 -10.19 11.98
N MET A 13 3.80 -11.46 11.69
CA MET A 13 4.74 -12.49 11.22
C MET A 13 4.81 -12.58 9.70
N VAL A 14 4.11 -11.69 8.98
CA VAL A 14 4.34 -11.42 7.56
C VAL A 14 5.57 -10.53 7.47
N ASN A 15 6.57 -10.89 6.67
CA ASN A 15 7.75 -10.05 6.44
C ASN A 15 7.30 -8.64 6.03
N GLU A 16 7.91 -7.57 6.53
CA GLU A 16 7.52 -6.18 6.22
C GLU A 16 7.40 -5.96 4.71
N ASN A 17 8.27 -6.60 3.92
CA ASN A 17 8.20 -6.56 2.47
C ASN A 17 6.91 -7.22 1.93
N GLU A 18 6.52 -8.39 2.43
CA GLU A 18 5.27 -9.04 2.02
C GLU A 18 4.04 -8.22 2.43
N LEU A 19 4.10 -7.51 3.57
CA LEU A 19 3.04 -6.63 4.01
C LEU A 19 2.91 -5.41 3.08
N HIS A 20 4.04 -4.79 2.71
CA HIS A 20 4.10 -3.71 1.73
C HIS A 20 3.48 -4.14 0.40
N GLN A 21 3.91 -5.28 -0.15
CA GLN A 21 3.37 -5.79 -1.41
C GLN A 21 1.86 -6.07 -1.37
N ARG A 22 1.35 -6.55 -0.24
CA ARG A 22 -0.11 -6.74 -0.07
C ARG A 22 -0.87 -5.42 -0.03
N ARG A 23 -0.30 -4.37 0.56
CA ARG A 23 -0.92 -3.03 0.55
C ARG A 23 -0.96 -2.47 -0.87
N ASN A 24 0.15 -2.58 -1.59
CA ASN A 24 0.27 -2.16 -2.98
C ASN A 24 -0.80 -2.84 -3.84
N LEU A 25 -0.91 -4.18 -3.72
CA LEU A 25 -1.95 -4.95 -4.40
C LEU A 25 -3.37 -4.45 -4.08
N ILE A 26 -3.71 -4.25 -2.80
CA ILE A 26 -5.05 -3.78 -2.38
C ILE A 26 -5.36 -2.40 -2.98
N ILE A 27 -4.40 -1.48 -2.91
CA ILE A 27 -4.56 -0.11 -3.42
C ILE A 27 -4.77 -0.13 -4.94
N LEU A 28 -3.94 -0.89 -5.68
CA LEU A 28 -4.04 -1.02 -7.13
C LEU A 28 -5.40 -1.59 -7.55
N LEU A 29 -5.86 -2.67 -6.90
CA LEU A 29 -7.15 -3.28 -7.20
C LEU A 29 -8.33 -2.34 -6.94
N ALA A 30 -8.29 -1.58 -5.85
CA ALA A 30 -9.33 -0.59 -5.53
C ALA A 30 -9.33 0.61 -6.49
N ASN A 31 -8.28 0.80 -7.28
CA ASN A 31 -8.18 1.79 -8.35
C ASN A 31 -8.38 1.18 -9.75
N GLY A 32 -8.84 -0.07 -9.86
CA GLY A 32 -9.22 -0.70 -11.12
C GLY A 32 -8.07 -1.37 -11.88
N VAL A 33 -6.89 -1.48 -11.28
CA VAL A 33 -5.72 -2.15 -11.88
C VAL A 33 -5.81 -3.65 -11.57
N HIS A 34 -6.68 -4.36 -12.30
CA HIS A 34 -6.96 -5.78 -12.05
C HIS A 34 -5.79 -6.70 -12.42
N GLU A 35 -4.93 -6.28 -13.35
CA GLU A 35 -3.70 -6.97 -13.73
C GLU A 35 -2.69 -7.12 -12.58
N ALA A 36 -2.84 -6.34 -11.49
CA ALA A 36 -1.99 -6.42 -10.31
C ALA A 36 -1.98 -7.81 -9.66
N LEU A 37 -3.05 -8.62 -9.83
CA LEU A 37 -3.10 -10.00 -9.31
C LEU A 37 -2.05 -10.94 -9.94
N ALA A 38 -1.54 -10.60 -11.13
CA ALA A 38 -0.55 -11.40 -11.85
C ALA A 38 0.86 -10.78 -11.83
N MET A 39 1.04 -9.67 -11.10
CA MET A 39 2.32 -8.97 -11.00
C MET A 39 3.20 -9.59 -9.90
N ASP A 40 4.50 -9.56 -10.15
CA ASP A 40 5.52 -9.78 -9.12
C ASP A 40 5.70 -8.51 -8.27
N ALA A 41 6.46 -8.62 -7.18
CA ALA A 41 6.66 -7.53 -6.22
C ALA A 41 7.23 -6.26 -6.87
N ASP A 42 8.26 -6.40 -7.69
CA ASP A 42 8.91 -5.26 -8.34
C ASP A 42 7.93 -4.49 -9.25
N LYS A 43 7.08 -5.21 -9.99
CA LYS A 43 6.06 -4.57 -10.84
C LYS A 43 4.92 -3.93 -10.04
N LEU A 44 4.58 -4.47 -8.88
CA LEU A 44 3.60 -3.85 -7.99
C LEU A 44 4.12 -2.50 -7.48
N ASP A 45 5.40 -2.43 -7.14
CA ASP A 45 6.06 -1.20 -6.69
C ASP A 45 6.12 -0.16 -7.81
N ASP A 46 6.56 -0.56 -9.01
CA ASP A 46 6.56 0.31 -10.20
C ASP A 46 5.15 0.87 -10.48
N ARG A 47 4.13 0.01 -10.41
CA ARG A 47 2.76 0.42 -10.70
C ARG A 47 2.16 1.31 -9.61
N MET A 48 2.58 1.10 -8.37
CA MET A 48 2.23 2.00 -7.26
C MET A 48 2.89 3.36 -7.42
N ASN A 49 4.14 3.43 -7.87
CA ASN A 49 4.81 4.69 -8.18
C ASN A 49 4.08 5.46 -9.30
N ASP A 50 3.68 4.78 -10.38
CA ASP A 50 2.85 5.38 -11.44
C ASP A 50 1.54 5.97 -10.87
N LEU A 51 0.84 5.18 -10.04
CA LEU A 51 -0.43 5.60 -9.44
C LEU A 51 -0.23 6.76 -8.46
N PHE A 52 0.86 6.76 -7.71
CA PHE A 52 1.23 7.85 -6.80
C PHE A 52 1.43 9.15 -7.57
N ILE A 53 2.19 9.10 -8.67
CA ILE A 53 2.40 10.25 -9.55
C ILE A 53 1.07 10.74 -10.15
N ASP A 54 0.19 9.83 -10.59
CA ASP A 54 -1.11 10.19 -11.15
C ASP A 54 -2.05 10.87 -10.13
N LYS A 55 -2.11 10.34 -8.91
CA LYS A 55 -3.07 10.79 -7.88
C LYS A 55 -2.58 11.99 -7.07
N VAL A 56 -1.30 12.06 -6.81
CA VAL A 56 -0.72 13.01 -5.85
C VAL A 56 0.19 14.02 -6.55
N GLY A 57 0.74 13.66 -7.71
CA GLY A 57 1.65 14.50 -8.47
C GLY A 57 3.08 14.47 -7.91
N TYR A 58 3.97 15.16 -8.63
CA TYR A 58 5.36 15.30 -8.21
C TYR A 58 5.53 16.48 -7.25
N ARG A 59 6.27 16.26 -6.16
CA ARG A 59 6.60 17.31 -5.18
C ARG A 59 8.10 17.29 -4.92
N ASN A 60 8.71 18.47 -4.87
CA ASN A 60 10.10 18.61 -4.43
C ASN A 60 10.13 18.64 -2.91
N PHE A 61 10.91 17.75 -2.31
CA PHE A 61 11.16 17.72 -0.86
C PHE A 61 12.48 18.40 -0.54
N THR A 62 12.60 18.87 0.70
CA THR A 62 13.82 19.55 1.18
C THR A 62 14.81 18.59 1.86
N SER A 63 14.36 17.37 2.18
CA SER A 63 15.18 16.26 2.67
C SER A 63 14.53 14.90 2.39
N ASP A 64 15.35 13.84 2.35
CA ASP A 64 14.89 12.45 2.19
C ASP A 64 13.95 12.04 3.34
N GLU A 65 14.20 12.49 4.57
CA GLU A 65 13.34 12.22 5.74
C GLU A 65 11.93 12.84 5.58
N GLU A 66 11.84 14.02 4.97
CA GLU A 66 10.56 14.68 4.68
C GLU A 66 9.80 13.90 3.59
N GLU A 67 10.51 13.45 2.55
CA GLU A 67 9.98 12.64 1.47
C GLU A 67 9.43 11.30 1.99
N ASP A 68 10.25 10.55 2.74
CA ASP A 68 9.87 9.25 3.30
C ASP A 68 8.62 9.36 4.20
N SER A 69 8.58 10.37 5.08
CA SER A 69 7.42 10.59 5.94
C SER A 69 6.17 10.99 5.15
N TYR A 70 6.33 11.73 4.06
CA TYR A 70 5.21 12.12 3.21
C TYR A 70 4.66 10.93 2.43
N VAL A 71 5.54 10.15 1.80
CA VAL A 71 5.20 8.95 1.01
C VAL A 71 4.49 7.92 1.90
N ASP A 72 5.00 7.64 3.10
CA ASP A 72 4.35 6.73 4.06
C ASP A 72 2.95 7.23 4.46
N GLY A 73 2.80 8.54 4.70
CA GLY A 73 1.50 9.14 5.01
C GLY A 73 0.48 8.99 3.88
N VAL A 74 0.92 9.21 2.64
CA VAL A 74 0.08 9.07 1.44
C VAL A 74 -0.29 7.60 1.19
N GLU A 75 0.66 6.66 1.30
CA GLU A 75 0.38 5.22 1.14
C GLU A 75 -0.72 4.78 2.12
N LYS A 76 -0.61 5.18 3.39
CA LYS A 76 -1.62 4.88 4.42
C LYS A 76 -2.99 5.47 4.11
N MET A 77 -3.03 6.70 3.58
CA MET A 77 -4.28 7.34 3.15
C MET A 77 -4.91 6.59 1.98
N MET A 78 -4.14 6.26 0.94
CA MET A 78 -4.60 5.52 -0.23
C MET A 78 -5.10 4.12 0.16
N LEU A 79 -4.42 3.44 1.09
CA LEU A 79 -4.88 2.16 1.62
C LEU A 79 -6.21 2.29 2.36
N ALA A 80 -6.37 3.31 3.21
CA ALA A 80 -7.62 3.54 3.92
C ALA A 80 -8.79 3.80 2.95
N GLU A 81 -8.57 4.60 1.91
CA GLU A 81 -9.56 4.82 0.86
C GLU A 81 -9.88 3.54 0.08
N ALA A 82 -8.86 2.77 -0.29
CA ALA A 82 -9.01 1.51 -1.01
C ALA A 82 -9.87 0.53 -0.22
N LEU A 83 -9.59 0.37 1.08
CA LEU A 83 -10.37 -0.48 1.97
C LEU A 83 -11.82 0.01 2.08
N GLN A 84 -12.06 1.33 2.20
CA GLN A 84 -13.42 1.87 2.22
C GLN A 84 -14.19 1.58 0.93
N ARG A 85 -13.55 1.68 -0.24
CA ARG A 85 -14.19 1.38 -1.53
C ARG A 85 -14.55 -0.10 -1.64
N LEU A 86 -13.64 -0.98 -1.24
CA LEU A 86 -13.83 -2.44 -1.31
C LEU A 86 -14.84 -2.97 -0.29
N THR A 87 -15.02 -2.30 0.84
CA THR A 87 -15.91 -2.74 1.94
C THR A 87 -17.29 -2.07 1.94
N ARG A 88 -17.51 -1.04 1.11
CA ARG A 88 -18.83 -0.40 0.93
C ARG A 88 -19.73 -1.11 -0.09
N ALA A 89 -19.29 -2.24 -0.64
CA ALA A 89 -20.09 -3.10 -1.52
C ALA A 89 -21.12 -3.93 -0.74
#